data_AF-A0A4Q5XJ35-F1
#
_entry.id   AF-A0A4Q5XJ35-F1
#
_cell.length_a   1.000
_cell.length_b   1.000
_cell.length_c   1.000
_cell.angle_alpha   90.00
_cell.angle_beta   90.00
_cell.angle_gamma   90.00
#
_symmetry.space_group_name_H-M   'P 1'
#
loop_
_entity.id
_entity.type
_entity.pdbx_description
1 polymer ?
#
loop_
_entity_poly.entity_id
_entity_poly.type
_entity_poly.pdbx_seq_one_letter_code
_entity_poly.pdbx_strand_id
1 'polypeptide(L)'
;MVEVTQAGQRSLELSEALAWRRVSSVEVAAQGLLVGLNAGEWGGGLRRIAPSGEVVMIESNESNQPCGGPLNPQCDPVHAIATLPWKPNCVGLAVGLRHGASHGRIAEVCGDEVRSLYYRAMPPNSHSPEVAAPSADAGEPRISVAFFGLARVGDSLLASAVDGLYRLRASGADYLGPLPDPQTRGDFGVSFAVPGVVLVARHLPARWGTFDAPLLVQR
;
A
#
# COMPACT_ATOMS: atom_id res chain seq x y z
N MET A 1 -1.48 -23.16 4.41
CA MET A 1 -1.54 -22.25 5.60
C MET A 1 -1.58 -23.11 6.86
N VAL A 2 -1.09 -22.64 8.00
CA VAL A 2 -1.26 -23.36 9.28
C VAL A 2 -2.20 -22.56 10.17
N GLU A 3 -3.31 -23.16 10.55
CA GLU A 3 -4.20 -22.61 11.57
C GLU A 3 -3.82 -23.17 12.93
N VAL A 4 -3.62 -22.29 13.91
CA VAL A 4 -3.32 -22.66 15.29
C VAL A 4 -4.60 -22.53 16.10
N THR A 5 -5.08 -23.66 16.62
CA THR A 5 -6.27 -23.73 17.49
C THR A 5 -5.88 -24.22 18.88
N GLN A 6 -6.81 -24.15 19.84
CA GLN A 6 -6.59 -24.77 21.16
C GLN A 6 -6.38 -26.29 21.08
N ALA A 7 -6.89 -26.95 20.03
CA ALA A 7 -6.75 -28.39 19.81
C ALA A 7 -5.45 -28.78 19.07
N GLY A 8 -4.61 -27.81 18.71
CA GLY A 8 -3.36 -28.02 17.98
C GLY A 8 -3.30 -27.26 16.65
N GLN A 9 -2.32 -27.62 15.83
CA GLN A 9 -2.10 -27.03 14.52
C GLN A 9 -2.76 -27.88 13.43
N ARG A 10 -3.49 -27.26 12.51
CA ARG A 10 -3.98 -27.92 11.31
C ARG A 10 -3.45 -27.23 10.06
N SER A 11 -3.00 -28.03 9.10
CA SER A 11 -2.72 -27.55 7.75
C SER A 11 -4.03 -27.29 7.03
N LEU A 12 -4.13 -26.13 6.41
CA LEU A 12 -5.26 -25.72 5.62
C LEU A 12 -4.79 -25.47 4.19
N GLU A 13 -5.37 -26.24 3.28
CA GLU A 13 -5.15 -26.17 1.83
C GLU A 13 -5.83 -24.91 1.29
N LEU A 14 -5.09 -24.15 0.48
CA LEU A 14 -5.61 -22.96 -0.16
C LEU A 14 -6.25 -23.33 -1.50
N SER A 15 -7.36 -22.68 -1.86
CA SER A 15 -8.00 -22.90 -3.18
C SER A 15 -7.11 -22.46 -4.35
N GLU A 16 -6.14 -21.58 -4.09
CA GLU A 16 -5.13 -21.15 -5.05
C GLU A 16 -3.76 -21.02 -4.34
N ALA A 17 -2.68 -21.34 -5.05
CA ALA A 17 -1.33 -21.08 -4.58
C ALA A 17 -1.01 -19.58 -4.64
N LEU A 18 -0.60 -19.00 -3.51
CA LEU A 18 -0.11 -17.62 -3.49
C LEU A 18 1.32 -17.54 -3.99
N ALA A 19 1.61 -16.53 -4.82
CA ALA A 19 2.96 -16.21 -5.25
C ALA A 19 3.77 -15.62 -4.08
N TRP A 20 4.23 -16.48 -3.16
CA TRP A 20 4.82 -16.08 -1.87
C TRP A 20 5.97 -15.08 -1.99
N ARG A 21 6.75 -15.14 -3.07
CA ARG A 21 7.85 -14.18 -3.35
C ARG A 21 7.39 -12.74 -3.61
N ARG A 22 6.09 -12.55 -3.83
CA ARG A 22 5.45 -11.26 -4.11
C ARG A 22 4.66 -10.74 -2.91
N VAL A 23 4.54 -11.50 -1.83
CA VAL A 23 3.84 -11.05 -0.62
C VAL A 23 4.63 -9.90 -0.02
N SER A 24 3.99 -8.72 0.05
CA SER A 24 4.59 -7.49 0.59
C SER A 24 4.06 -7.18 1.99
N SER A 25 2.81 -7.53 2.25
CA SER A 25 2.11 -7.19 3.48
C SER A 25 0.97 -8.17 3.76
N VAL A 26 0.65 -8.30 5.05
CA VAL A 26 -0.47 -9.10 5.53
C VAL A 26 -1.19 -8.33 6.62
N GLU A 27 -2.52 -8.44 6.66
CA GLU A 27 -3.34 -7.84 7.71
C GLU A 27 -4.52 -8.76 8.03
N VAL A 28 -4.81 -8.95 9.31
CA VAL A 28 -5.99 -9.72 9.73
C VAL A 28 -7.21 -8.79 9.67
N ALA A 29 -8.21 -9.17 8.89
CA ALA A 29 -9.49 -8.49 8.77
C ALA A 29 -10.65 -9.38 9.25
N ALA A 30 -11.83 -8.80 9.43
CA ALA A 30 -13.01 -9.52 9.95
C ALA A 30 -13.40 -10.74 9.10
N GLN A 31 -13.14 -10.71 7.80
CA GLN A 31 -13.54 -11.75 6.83
C GLN A 31 -12.40 -12.72 6.48
N GLY A 32 -11.21 -12.54 7.06
CA GLY A 32 -10.05 -13.39 6.76
C GLY A 32 -8.73 -12.63 6.76
N LEU A 33 -7.70 -13.28 6.24
CA LEU A 33 -6.37 -12.69 6.09
C LEU A 33 -6.30 -11.95 4.75
N LEU A 34 -5.99 -10.66 4.81
CA LEU A 34 -5.65 -9.87 3.62
C LEU A 34 -4.15 -10.02 3.32
N VAL A 35 -3.83 -10.21 2.05
CA VAL A 35 -2.46 -10.41 1.55
C VAL A 35 -2.21 -9.46 0.39
N GLY A 36 -1.35 -8.47 0.61
CA GLY A 36 -0.89 -7.54 -0.40
C GLY A 36 0.18 -8.19 -1.25
N LEU A 37 0.05 -8.07 -2.57
CA LEU A 37 1.01 -8.60 -3.52
C LEU A 37 1.67 -7.44 -4.29
N ASN A 38 2.98 -7.55 -4.45
CA ASN A 38 3.80 -6.62 -5.21
C ASN A 38 4.62 -7.38 -6.26
N ALA A 39 4.27 -7.18 -7.52
CA ALA A 39 4.94 -7.69 -8.71
C ALA A 39 5.61 -6.56 -9.53
N GLY A 40 5.85 -5.39 -8.91
CA GLY A 40 6.40 -4.22 -9.58
C GLY A 40 5.47 -3.67 -10.65
N GLU A 41 6.00 -3.47 -11.86
CA GLU A 41 5.24 -2.98 -13.02
C GLU A 41 4.14 -3.93 -13.50
N TRP A 42 4.12 -5.17 -12.99
CA TRP A 42 3.10 -6.18 -13.30
C TRP A 42 1.99 -6.26 -12.23
N GLY A 43 1.87 -5.21 -11.41
CA GLY A 43 0.83 -5.06 -10.39
C GLY A 43 1.02 -5.98 -9.19
N GLY A 44 0.03 -6.80 -8.89
CA GLY A 44 -0.02 -7.73 -7.77
C GLY A 44 -1.39 -7.73 -7.09
N GLY A 45 -1.86 -6.54 -6.71
CA GLY A 45 -3.18 -6.34 -6.10
C GLY A 45 -3.32 -6.94 -4.70
N LEU A 46 -4.56 -7.24 -4.33
CA LEU A 46 -4.94 -7.75 -3.02
C LEU A 46 -5.56 -9.14 -3.14
N ARG A 47 -5.25 -10.02 -2.18
CA ARG A 47 -5.95 -11.28 -1.97
C ARG A 47 -6.57 -11.31 -0.58
N ARG A 48 -7.73 -11.94 -0.45
CA ARG A 48 -8.30 -12.35 0.84
C ARG A 48 -8.28 -13.86 0.92
N ILE A 49 -7.76 -14.38 2.03
CA ILE A 49 -7.85 -15.79 2.39
C ILE A 49 -8.93 -15.92 3.46
N ALA A 50 -10.03 -16.58 3.12
CA ALA A 50 -11.08 -16.90 4.07
C ALA A 50 -10.61 -17.99 5.06
N PRO A 51 -11.24 -18.13 6.24
CA PRO A 51 -10.94 -19.21 7.18
C PRO A 51 -11.12 -20.63 6.60
N SER A 52 -11.89 -20.76 5.52
CA SER A 52 -12.06 -22.02 4.77
C SER A 52 -10.85 -22.41 3.91
N GLY A 53 -9.94 -21.47 3.64
CA GLY A 53 -8.86 -21.63 2.66
C GLY A 53 -9.16 -21.08 1.28
N GLU A 54 -10.37 -20.58 1.07
CA GLU A 54 -10.73 -19.89 -0.16
C GLU A 54 -9.91 -18.61 -0.33
N VAL A 55 -9.23 -18.50 -1.47
CA VAL A 55 -8.46 -17.33 -1.89
C VAL A 55 -9.29 -16.56 -2.91
N VAL A 56 -9.61 -15.32 -2.60
CA VAL A 56 -10.38 -14.42 -3.47
C VAL A 56 -9.54 -13.19 -3.79
N MET A 57 -9.60 -12.73 -5.03
CA MET A 57 -9.01 -11.47 -5.43
C MET A 57 -9.97 -10.32 -5.15
N ILE A 58 -9.47 -9.30 -4.44
CA ILE A 58 -10.20 -8.06 -4.22
C ILE A 58 -9.65 -7.04 -5.23
N GLU A 59 -10.53 -6.50 -6.05
CA GLU A 59 -10.22 -5.53 -7.09
C GLU A 59 -11.39 -4.57 -7.29
N SER A 60 -11.09 -3.42 -7.90
CA SER A 60 -12.11 -2.55 -8.50
C SER A 60 -11.47 -1.87 -9.71
N ASN A 61 -11.96 -2.28 -10.87
CA ASN A 61 -11.51 -1.85 -12.19
C ASN A 61 -12.66 -1.16 -12.97
N GLU A 62 -13.57 -0.50 -12.25
CA GLU A 62 -14.86 0.02 -12.72
C GLU A 62 -14.78 0.95 -13.94
N SER A 63 -13.59 1.44 -14.28
CA SER A 63 -13.41 2.38 -15.38
C SER A 63 -13.25 1.75 -16.76
N ASN A 64 -13.16 0.42 -16.87
CA ASN A 64 -12.88 -0.30 -18.12
C ASN A 64 -11.58 0.16 -18.85
N GLN A 65 -10.74 0.95 -18.17
CA GLN A 65 -9.45 1.38 -18.70
C GLN A 65 -8.35 0.39 -18.27
N PRO A 66 -7.33 0.17 -19.11
CA PRO A 66 -6.10 -0.49 -18.68
C PRO A 66 -5.52 0.22 -17.45
N CYS A 67 -5.26 -0.52 -16.37
CA CYS A 67 -4.77 0.02 -15.10
C CYS A 67 -5.70 1.02 -14.38
N GLY A 68 -6.97 1.04 -14.74
CA GLY A 68 -7.93 1.94 -14.14
C GLY A 68 -8.64 1.41 -12.90
N GLY A 69 -9.33 2.32 -12.22
CA GLY A 69 -10.03 2.04 -10.96
C GLY A 69 -9.10 2.12 -9.73
N PRO A 70 -9.66 2.05 -8.51
CA PRO A 70 -8.90 2.26 -7.27
C PRO A 70 -7.98 1.09 -6.89
N LEU A 71 -8.18 -0.11 -7.46
CA LEU A 71 -7.27 -1.24 -7.29
C LEU A 71 -7.39 -2.20 -8.47
N ASN A 72 -6.41 -2.14 -9.38
CA ASN A 72 -6.29 -3.01 -10.53
C ASN A 72 -5.10 -3.98 -10.34
N PRO A 73 -5.32 -5.28 -10.15
CA PRO A 73 -4.26 -6.24 -9.85
C PRO A 73 -3.23 -6.41 -10.98
N GLN A 74 -3.52 -5.95 -12.20
CA GLN A 74 -2.57 -5.98 -13.32
C GLN A 74 -1.53 -4.86 -13.24
N CYS A 75 -1.78 -3.81 -12.46
CA CYS A 75 -0.97 -2.59 -12.48
C CYS A 75 -0.65 -2.03 -11.09
N ASP A 76 -1.43 -2.40 -10.07
CA ASP A 76 -1.30 -1.85 -8.72
C ASP A 76 -0.55 -2.82 -7.79
N PRO A 77 0.76 -2.62 -7.58
CA PRO A 77 1.47 -3.30 -6.52
C PRO A 77 1.02 -2.74 -5.15
N VAL A 78 0.50 -3.61 -4.30
CA VAL A 78 0.19 -3.28 -2.91
C VAL A 78 1.45 -3.46 -2.09
N HIS A 79 1.88 -2.44 -1.35
CA HIS A 79 3.08 -2.50 -0.50
C HIS A 79 2.78 -2.66 0.99
N ALA A 80 1.68 -2.06 1.46
CA ALA A 80 1.29 -2.12 2.86
C ALA A 80 -0.22 -2.15 3.03
N ILE A 81 -0.67 -2.77 4.13
CA ILE A 81 -2.07 -2.84 4.56
C ILE A 81 -2.11 -2.41 6.02
N ALA A 82 -3.08 -1.59 6.40
CA ALA A 82 -3.32 -1.23 7.80
C ALA A 82 -4.81 -0.96 8.06
N THR A 83 -5.33 -1.43 9.17
CA THR A 83 -6.70 -1.11 9.62
C THR A 83 -6.95 0.41 9.72
N LEU A 84 -8.07 0.90 9.17
CA LEU A 84 -8.48 2.29 9.28
C LEU A 84 -8.97 2.62 10.70
N PRO A 85 -8.34 3.55 11.43
CA PRO A 85 -8.73 3.87 12.81
C PRO A 85 -10.15 4.39 12.98
N TRP A 86 -10.67 5.09 11.97
CA TRP A 86 -12.02 5.68 11.96
C TRP A 86 -13.07 4.78 11.29
N LYS A 87 -12.65 3.64 10.73
CA LYS A 87 -13.51 2.63 10.09
C LYS A 87 -12.97 1.24 10.38
N PRO A 88 -13.19 0.70 11.60
CA PRO A 88 -12.47 -0.49 12.07
C PRO A 88 -12.73 -1.78 11.27
N ASN A 89 -13.78 -1.83 10.45
CA ASN A 89 -14.07 -2.95 9.55
C ASN A 89 -13.42 -2.79 8.16
N CYS A 90 -12.63 -1.74 7.97
CA CYS A 90 -12.00 -1.40 6.71
C CYS A 90 -10.49 -1.28 6.88
N VAL A 91 -9.76 -1.50 5.80
CA VAL A 91 -8.31 -1.31 5.75
C VAL A 91 -7.94 -0.25 4.73
N GLY A 92 -6.81 0.41 4.94
CA GLY A 92 -6.12 1.17 3.93
C GLY A 92 -5.06 0.31 3.25
N LEU A 93 -4.84 0.56 1.96
CA LEU A 93 -3.77 -0.04 1.15
C LEU A 93 -2.82 1.05 0.68
N ALA A 94 -1.51 0.88 0.85
CA ALA A 94 -0.53 1.69 0.16
C ALA A 94 -0.21 1.07 -1.20
N VAL A 95 -0.54 1.79 -2.27
CA VAL A 95 -0.25 1.41 -3.66
C VAL A 95 0.81 2.37 -4.20
N GLY A 96 1.85 1.81 -4.83
CA GLY A 96 2.97 2.60 -5.31
C GLY A 96 3.78 1.91 -6.39
N LEU A 97 3.85 2.52 -7.56
CA LEU A 97 4.70 2.12 -8.67
C LEU A 97 5.54 3.31 -9.12
N ARG A 98 6.84 3.07 -9.30
CA ARG A 98 7.75 4.07 -9.88
C ARG A 98 8.54 3.44 -11.03
N HIS A 99 7.92 3.22 -12.18
CA HIS A 99 8.61 2.68 -13.35
C HIS A 99 8.25 3.52 -14.59
N GLY A 100 9.22 4.26 -15.14
CA GLY A 100 8.98 5.30 -16.16
C GLY A 100 8.27 6.55 -15.61
N ALA A 101 7.11 6.37 -14.98
CA ALA A 101 6.35 7.39 -14.26
C ALA A 101 6.04 6.93 -12.81
N SER A 102 5.72 7.89 -11.94
CA SER A 102 5.22 7.60 -10.59
C SER A 102 3.71 7.50 -10.61
N HIS A 103 3.20 6.48 -9.94
CA HIS A 103 1.79 6.23 -9.80
C HIS A 103 1.52 5.62 -8.42
N GLY A 104 0.50 6.11 -7.73
CA GLY A 104 0.08 5.54 -6.48
C GLY A 104 -0.96 6.35 -5.74
N ARG A 105 -1.46 5.72 -4.69
CA ARG A 105 -2.61 6.18 -3.90
C ARG A 105 -2.65 5.41 -2.59
N ILE A 106 -3.50 5.89 -1.69
CA ILE A 106 -4.05 5.08 -0.61
C ILE A 106 -5.46 4.67 -1.03
N ALA A 107 -5.72 3.37 -1.11
CA ALA A 107 -7.07 2.83 -1.32
C ALA A 107 -7.69 2.41 0.01
N GLU A 108 -9.01 2.48 0.12
CA GLU A 108 -9.80 1.91 1.22
C GLU A 108 -10.49 0.63 0.72
N VAL A 109 -10.45 -0.42 1.54
CA VAL A 109 -11.19 -1.67 1.31
C VAL A 109 -12.10 -1.95 2.51
N CYS A 110 -13.40 -2.08 2.25
CA CYS A 110 -14.43 -2.43 3.23
C CYS A 110 -15.17 -3.69 2.76
N GLY A 111 -14.73 -4.87 3.23
CA GLY A 111 -15.21 -6.12 2.68
C GLY A 111 -14.72 -6.34 1.25
N ASP A 112 -15.65 -6.25 0.28
CA ASP A 112 -15.35 -6.34 -1.16
C ASP A 112 -15.37 -4.98 -1.86
N GLU A 113 -15.83 -3.92 -1.19
CA GLU A 113 -15.85 -2.58 -1.76
C GLU A 113 -14.45 -1.97 -1.70
N VAL A 114 -13.98 -1.47 -2.84
CA VAL A 114 -12.71 -0.76 -2.96
C VAL A 114 -12.97 0.65 -3.46
N ARG A 115 -12.36 1.64 -2.81
CA ARG A 115 -12.43 3.04 -3.24
C ARG A 115 -11.12 3.76 -3.03
N SER A 116 -10.87 4.82 -3.79
CA SER A 116 -9.71 5.68 -3.56
C SER A 116 -9.94 6.51 -2.30
N LEU A 117 -9.04 6.39 -1.32
CA LEU A 117 -9.10 7.15 -0.07
C LEU A 117 -8.33 8.46 -0.19
N TYR A 118 -7.15 8.42 -0.81
CA TYR A 118 -6.30 9.58 -1.02
C TYR A 118 -5.33 9.36 -2.17
N TYR A 119 -5.12 10.41 -2.96
CA TYR A 119 -4.01 10.50 -3.91
C TYR A 119 -3.50 11.95 -3.95
N ARG A 120 -2.27 12.12 -4.42
CA ARG A 120 -1.68 13.44 -4.64
C ARG A 120 -1.03 13.48 -6.00
N ALA A 121 -1.43 14.45 -6.83
CA ALA A 121 -0.74 14.73 -8.08
C ALA A 121 0.71 15.11 -7.81
N MET A 122 1.65 14.56 -8.58
CA MET A 122 2.99 15.10 -8.57
C MET A 122 3.02 16.44 -9.30
N PRO A 123 3.90 17.38 -8.89
CA PRO A 123 4.06 18.61 -9.65
C PRO A 123 4.55 18.30 -11.07
N PRO A 124 4.09 19.07 -12.09
CA PRO A 124 4.59 18.91 -13.44
C PRO A 124 6.11 19.14 -13.46
N ASN A 125 6.82 18.35 -14.27
CA ASN A 125 8.23 18.56 -14.54
C ASN A 125 8.43 18.95 -16.01
N SER A 126 9.60 19.49 -16.34
CA SER A 126 9.91 20.02 -17.68
C SER A 126 9.82 18.99 -18.82
N HIS A 127 9.71 17.70 -18.51
CA HIS A 127 9.65 16.60 -19.48
C HIS A 127 8.23 16.02 -19.61
N SER A 128 7.27 16.48 -18.80
CA SER A 128 5.88 16.00 -18.83
C SER A 128 4.92 17.11 -18.35
N PRO A 129 4.62 18.12 -19.18
CA PRO A 129 3.71 19.20 -18.81
C PRO A 129 2.23 18.76 -18.67
N GLU A 130 1.85 17.60 -19.23
CA GLU A 130 0.48 17.04 -19.16
C GLU A 130 0.17 16.28 -17.84
N VAL A 131 1.11 16.24 -16.89
CA VAL A 131 1.03 15.55 -15.56
C VAL A 131 -0.23 15.90 -14.75
N ALA A 132 -0.79 17.09 -14.95
CA ALA A 132 -1.90 17.62 -14.15
C ALA A 132 -3.30 17.31 -14.73
N ALA A 133 -3.42 16.71 -15.92
CA ALA A 133 -4.73 16.34 -16.44
C ALA A 133 -5.28 15.15 -15.62
N PRO A 134 -6.49 15.25 -15.02
CA PRO A 134 -7.12 14.10 -14.41
C PRO A 134 -7.23 12.99 -15.45
N SER A 135 -6.84 11.77 -15.09
CA SER A 135 -7.15 10.63 -15.93
C SER A 135 -8.67 10.44 -15.99
N ALA A 136 -9.15 9.71 -16.99
CA ALA A 136 -10.57 9.37 -17.09
C ALA A 136 -11.06 8.48 -15.92
N ASP A 137 -10.15 8.04 -15.04
CA ASP A 137 -10.43 7.13 -13.93
C ASP A 137 -10.59 7.90 -12.61
N ALA A 138 -11.85 8.05 -12.17
CA ALA A 138 -12.22 8.55 -10.84
C ALA A 138 -11.57 9.88 -10.39
N GLY A 139 -11.03 10.67 -11.33
CA GLY A 139 -10.33 11.92 -11.07
C GLY A 139 -8.86 11.78 -10.66
N GLU A 140 -8.28 10.57 -10.61
CA GLU A 140 -6.87 10.41 -10.26
C GLU A 140 -5.95 10.91 -11.39
N PRO A 141 -4.91 11.72 -11.09
CA PRO A 141 -3.96 12.14 -12.11
C PRO A 141 -3.13 10.97 -12.62
N ARG A 142 -2.75 11.03 -13.90
CA ARG A 142 -1.88 10.00 -14.52
C ARG A 142 -0.54 9.83 -13.81
N ILE A 143 -0.05 10.89 -13.15
CA ILE A 143 1.19 10.86 -12.39
C ILE A 143 0.89 11.31 -10.96
N SER A 144 1.04 10.37 -10.04
CA SER A 144 0.70 10.52 -8.63
C SER A 144 1.84 10.06 -7.73
N VAL A 145 1.80 10.53 -6.48
CA VAL A 145 2.73 10.13 -5.43
C VAL A 145 2.57 8.64 -5.15
N ALA A 146 3.65 7.88 -5.30
CA ALA A 146 3.68 6.46 -4.95
C ALA A 146 3.79 6.26 -3.44
N PHE A 147 2.90 5.45 -2.85
CA PHE A 147 2.88 5.13 -1.43
C PHE A 147 3.41 3.71 -1.17
N PHE A 148 4.17 3.55 -0.09
CA PHE A 148 4.97 2.35 0.15
C PHE A 148 4.79 1.75 1.54
N GLY A 149 4.55 2.57 2.56
CA GLY A 149 4.31 2.10 3.91
C GLY A 149 3.02 2.69 4.47
N LEU A 150 2.38 1.93 5.34
CA LEU A 150 1.16 2.31 6.02
C LEU A 150 1.17 1.74 7.44
N ALA A 151 0.89 2.56 8.44
CA ALA A 151 0.84 2.13 9.83
C ALA A 151 -0.22 2.91 10.61
N ARG A 152 -0.93 2.21 11.49
CA ARG A 152 -1.87 2.85 12.42
C ARG A 152 -1.11 3.51 13.57
N VAL A 153 -1.42 4.78 13.83
CA VAL A 153 -0.90 5.55 14.97
C VAL A 153 -2.05 6.30 15.61
N GLY A 154 -2.56 5.76 16.72
CA GLY A 154 -3.72 6.29 17.43
C GLY A 154 -4.99 6.28 16.57
N ASP A 155 -5.52 7.47 16.33
CA ASP A 155 -6.71 7.77 15.52
C ASP A 155 -6.39 8.06 14.04
N SER A 156 -5.12 7.94 13.66
CA SER A 156 -4.63 8.27 12.32
C SER A 156 -3.89 7.11 11.66
N LEU A 157 -3.81 7.15 10.33
CA LEU A 157 -2.83 6.38 9.58
C LEU A 157 -1.64 7.27 9.26
N LEU A 158 -0.43 6.74 9.45
CA LEU A 158 0.76 7.29 8.83
C LEU A 158 1.02 6.54 7.53
N ALA A 159 1.34 7.28 6.48
CA ALA A 159 1.76 6.73 5.21
C ALA A 159 3.13 7.29 4.82
N SER A 160 4.03 6.42 4.39
CA SER A 160 5.29 6.81 3.75
C SER A 160 5.13 6.71 2.24
N ALA A 161 5.65 7.72 1.56
CA ALA A 161 5.55 7.85 0.13
C ALA A 161 6.90 8.23 -0.47
N VAL A 162 6.93 8.28 -1.80
CA VAL A 162 8.13 8.64 -2.57
C VAL A 162 8.67 10.04 -2.24
N ASP A 163 7.82 10.95 -1.79
CA ASP A 163 8.16 12.35 -1.51
C ASP A 163 8.14 12.72 -0.02
N GLY A 164 7.65 11.85 0.87
CA GLY A 164 7.67 12.13 2.31
C GLY A 164 6.67 11.32 3.13
N LEU A 165 6.29 11.89 4.28
CA LEU A 165 5.34 11.32 5.22
C LEU A 165 4.00 12.06 5.15
N TYR A 166 2.94 11.28 5.28
CA TYR A 166 1.57 11.75 5.30
C TYR A 166 0.86 11.22 6.55
N ARG A 167 -0.12 11.99 7.02
CA ARG A 167 -1.05 11.56 8.05
C ARG A 167 -2.45 11.62 7.52
N LEU A 168 -3.13 10.49 7.51
CA LEU A 168 -4.52 10.38 7.09
C LEU A 168 -5.42 10.24 8.33
N ARG A 169 -6.55 10.93 8.31
CA ARG A 169 -7.64 10.87 9.29
C ARG A 169 -8.97 10.82 8.54
N ALA A 170 -10.06 10.64 9.28
CA ALA A 170 -11.42 10.75 8.72
C ALA A 170 -11.67 12.09 8.01
N SER A 171 -11.02 13.16 8.46
CA SER A 171 -11.17 14.52 7.92
C SER A 171 -10.33 14.81 6.67
N GLY A 172 -9.39 13.93 6.30
CA GLY A 172 -8.48 14.16 5.17
C GLY A 172 -7.05 13.76 5.46
N ALA A 173 -6.12 14.24 4.62
CA ALA A 173 -4.71 13.91 4.67
C ALA A 173 -3.82 15.15 4.79
N ASP A 174 -2.84 15.11 5.68
CA ASP A 174 -1.83 16.13 5.89
C ASP A 174 -0.47 15.64 5.39
N TYR A 175 0.26 16.47 4.65
CA TYR A 175 1.69 16.24 4.37
C TYR A 175 2.52 16.71 5.57
N LEU A 176 3.27 15.79 6.18
CA LEU A 176 4.07 16.07 7.37
C LEU A 176 5.48 16.57 7.05
N GLY A 177 5.93 16.42 5.81
CA GLY A 177 7.29 16.73 5.40
C GLY A 177 8.05 15.53 4.85
N PRO A 178 9.35 15.69 4.54
CA PRO A 178 10.19 14.63 4.02
C PRO A 178 10.32 13.47 5.03
N LEU A 179 10.71 12.29 4.52
CA LEU A 179 11.07 11.17 5.38
C LEU A 179 12.27 11.58 6.28
N PRO A 180 12.24 11.24 7.58
CA PRO A 180 13.35 11.53 8.47
C PRO A 180 14.61 10.78 8.02
N ASP A 181 15.76 11.41 8.21
CA ASP A 181 17.04 10.78 7.90
C ASP A 181 17.20 9.49 8.72
N PRO A 182 17.42 8.34 8.07
CA PRO A 182 17.64 7.10 8.78
C PRO A 182 19.10 6.99 9.25
N GLN A 183 19.30 6.37 10.40
CA GLN A 183 20.62 5.89 10.79
C GLN A 183 20.93 4.60 10.00
N THR A 184 21.95 4.64 9.17
CA THR A 184 22.37 3.46 8.39
C THR A 184 23.02 2.40 9.28
N ARG A 185 22.64 1.15 9.05
CA ARG A 185 23.20 -0.08 9.62
C ARG A 185 23.27 -1.13 8.49
N GLY A 186 24.44 -1.26 7.85
CA GLY A 186 24.60 -2.10 6.67
C GLY A 186 23.76 -1.58 5.49
N ASP A 187 23.00 -2.47 4.85
CA ASP A 187 22.18 -2.14 3.67
C ASP A 187 20.85 -1.46 4.00
N PHE A 188 20.57 -1.21 5.28
CA PHE A 188 19.31 -0.63 5.73
C PHE A 188 19.55 0.63 6.56
N GLY A 189 18.63 1.58 6.39
CA GLY A 189 18.46 2.73 7.25
C GLY A 189 17.26 2.54 8.17
N VAL A 190 17.44 2.89 9.45
CA VAL A 190 16.37 2.86 10.45
C VAL A 190 16.22 4.24 11.09
N SER A 191 14.99 4.75 11.17
CA SER A 191 14.70 5.98 11.90
C SER A 191 13.59 5.78 12.94
N PHE A 192 13.84 6.28 14.15
CA PHE A 192 12.88 6.32 15.25
C PHE A 192 12.33 7.74 15.48
N ALA A 193 12.58 8.66 14.55
CA ALA A 193 12.24 10.08 14.69
C ALA A 193 10.72 10.35 14.68
N VAL A 194 9.91 9.41 14.18
CA VAL A 194 8.46 9.54 14.11
C VAL A 194 7.82 8.79 15.28
N PRO A 195 7.08 9.46 16.16
CA PRO A 195 6.40 8.80 17.28
C PRO A 195 5.43 7.71 16.79
N GLY A 196 5.46 6.55 17.47
CA GLY A 196 4.56 5.42 17.22
C GLY A 196 4.97 4.49 16.07
N VAL A 197 5.99 4.83 15.28
CA VAL A 197 6.48 3.97 14.20
C VAL A 197 8.00 3.94 14.14
N VAL A 198 8.54 2.94 13.45
CA VAL A 198 9.92 2.87 12.99
C VAL A 198 9.88 2.94 11.47
N LEU A 199 10.64 3.88 10.89
CA LEU A 199 10.88 3.89 9.46
C LEU A 199 12.04 2.95 9.16
N VAL A 200 11.82 2.00 8.25
CA VAL A 200 12.86 1.10 7.73
C VAL A 200 12.91 1.27 6.23
N ALA A 201 14.09 1.53 5.68
CA ALA A 201 14.27 1.63 4.25
C ALA A 201 15.65 1.11 3.85
N ARG A 202 15.82 0.68 2.60
CA ARG A 202 17.14 0.30 2.10
C ARG A 202 18.02 1.55 1.93
N HIS A 203 19.29 1.47 2.31
CA HIS A 203 20.22 2.57 2.14
C HIS A 203 20.65 2.66 0.67
N LEU A 204 20.35 3.78 0.01
CA LEU A 204 20.93 4.13 -1.29
C LEU A 204 21.31 5.60 -1.32
N PRO A 205 22.46 5.95 -1.94
CA PRO A 205 22.81 7.34 -2.17
C PRO A 205 21.86 7.93 -3.23
N ALA A 206 21.00 8.83 -2.76
CA ALA A 206 20.13 9.71 -3.54
C ALA A 206 18.98 9.03 -4.34
N ARG A 207 17.75 9.30 -3.88
CA ARG A 207 16.43 9.10 -4.54
C ARG A 207 15.93 7.65 -4.51
N TRP A 208 14.89 7.43 -3.70
CA TRP A 208 14.16 6.17 -3.52
C TRP A 208 13.74 5.55 -4.87
N GLY A 209 14.36 4.45 -5.28
CA GLY A 209 14.04 3.73 -6.51
C GLY A 209 12.74 2.92 -6.39
N THR A 210 12.31 2.32 -7.50
CA THR A 210 11.12 1.45 -7.61
C THR A 210 11.09 0.28 -6.63
N PHE A 211 12.27 -0.13 -6.15
CA PHE A 211 12.48 -1.29 -5.30
C PHE A 211 12.80 -0.92 -3.83
N ASP A 212 12.88 0.37 -3.52
CA ASP A 212 13.30 0.88 -2.21
C ASP A 212 12.13 1.60 -1.54
N ALA A 213 11.17 0.79 -1.11
CA ALA A 213 9.97 1.22 -0.40
C ALA A 213 10.30 1.58 1.06
N PRO A 214 10.13 2.85 1.50
CA PRO A 214 10.18 3.19 2.91
C PRO A 214 9.02 2.50 3.64
N LEU A 215 9.33 1.54 4.51
CA LEU A 215 8.35 0.80 5.30
C LEU A 215 8.12 1.46 6.64
N LEU A 216 6.87 1.46 7.11
CA LEU A 216 6.50 1.88 8.45
C LEU A 216 6.16 0.65 9.29
N VAL A 217 6.88 0.47 10.39
CA VAL A 217 6.63 -0.59 11.36
C VAL A 217 6.02 0.04 12.60
N GLN A 218 4.81 -0.38 12.97
CA GLN A 218 4.16 0.11 14.18
C GLN A 218 4.94 -0.33 15.43
N ARG A 219 5.06 0.58 16.41
CA ARG A 219 5.70 0.33 17.70
C ARG A 219 4.70 0.00 18.80
#